data_AF-A0A948L1A8-F1
#
_entry.id   AF-A0A948L1A8-F1
#
_cell.length_a   1.000
_cell.length_b   1.000
_cell.length_c   1.000
_cell.angle_alpha   90.00
_cell.angle_beta   90.00
_cell.angle_gamma   90.00
#
_symmetry.space_group_name_H-M   'P 1'
#
loop_
_entity.id
_entity.type
_entity.pdbx_description
1 polymer ?
#
loop_
_entity_poly.entity_id
_entity_poly.type
_entity_poly.pdbx_seq_one_letter_code
_entity_poly.pdbx_strand_id
1 'polypeptide(L)' 'MEELTPEALTLLKSLINRPHPVEDGPLLQLLLADRLVMGGPSKVHLTGSGKRLLAMHASAAE' A
#
# COMPACT_ATOMS: atom_id res chain seq x y z
N MET A 1 13.55 -8.63 -6.27
CA MET A 1 12.29 -7.92 -5.96
C MET A 1 11.96 -8.32 -4.54
N GLU A 2 12.04 -7.39 -3.59
CA GLU A 2 11.56 -7.67 -2.23
C GLU A 2 10.06 -7.94 -2.34
N GLU A 3 9.66 -9.14 -1.92
CA GLU A 3 8.28 -9.59 -1.96
C GLU A 3 7.53 -8.82 -0.88
N LEU A 4 6.47 -8.10 -1.27
CA LEU A 4 5.66 -7.38 -0.29
C LEU A 4 5.02 -8.36 0.67
N THR A 5 5.14 -8.07 1.97
CA THR A 5 4.53 -8.91 2.99
C THR A 5 3.00 -8.92 2.85
N PRO A 6 2.32 -9.98 3.31
CA PRO A 6 0.86 -10.07 3.30
C PRO A 6 0.17 -8.88 3.99
N GLU A 7 0.78 -8.34 5.04
CA GLU A 7 0.29 -7.18 5.79
C GLU A 7 0.34 -5.91 4.92
N ALA A 8 1.42 -5.71 4.17
CA ALA A 8 1.57 -4.60 3.24
C ALA A 8 0.50 -4.65 2.14
N LEU A 9 0.26 -5.83 1.57
CA LEU A 9 -0.80 -6.03 0.57
C LEU A 9 -2.19 -5.76 1.14
N THR A 10 -2.45 -6.20 2.37
CA THR A 10 -3.74 -5.98 3.05
C THR A 10 -3.98 -4.49 3.26
N LEU A 11 -2.96 -3.75 3.69
CA LEU A 11 -3.04 -2.31 3.87
C LEU A 11 -3.25 -1.57 2.53
N LEU A 12 -2.51 -1.94 1.48
CA LEU A 12 -2.70 -1.34 0.16
C LEU A 12 -4.14 -1.59 -0.35
N LYS A 13 -4.68 -2.80 -0.13
CA LYS A 13 -6.05 -3.15 -0.50
C LYS A 13 -7.10 -2.32 0.25
N SER A 14 -6.93 -2.08 1.55
CA SER A 14 -7.87 -1.26 2.32
C SER A 14 -7.92 0.19 1.81
N LEU A 15 -6.83 0.67 1.21
CA LEU A 15 -6.70 2.03 0.67
C LEU A 15 -7.25 2.22 -0.77
N ILE A 16 -7.58 1.15 -1.52
CA ILE A 16 -8.01 1.23 -2.93
C ILE A 16 -9.21 2.16 -3.12
N ASN A 17 -10.22 1.98 -2.27
CA ASN A 17 -11.52 2.64 -2.41
C ASN A 17 -11.68 3.81 -1.43
N ARG A 18 -10.91 3.83 -0.35
CA ARG A 18 -11.08 4.80 0.72
C ARG A 18 -9.76 5.16 1.40
N PRO A 19 -9.25 6.38 1.19
CA PRO A 19 -8.22 6.95 2.03
C PRO A 19 -8.67 6.97 3.50
N HIS A 20 -7.84 6.46 4.41
CA HIS A 20 -8.13 6.40 5.84
C HIS A 20 -6.85 6.55 6.67
N PRO A 21 -6.96 6.81 7.98
CA PRO A 21 -5.81 6.83 8.86
C PRO A 21 -5.15 5.45 8.95
N VAL A 22 -3.83 5.42 9.01
CA VAL A 22 -3.03 4.22 9.19
C VAL A 22 -2.08 4.45 10.37
N GLU A 23 -1.85 3.42 11.16
CA GLU A 23 -0.89 3.48 12.27
C GLU A 23 0.48 3.95 11.75
N ASP A 24 1.06 4.93 12.46
CA ASP A 24 2.40 5.38 12.17
C ASP A 24 3.39 4.34 12.66
N GLY A 25 3.94 3.58 11.73
CA GLY A 25 4.79 2.44 12.00
C GLY A 25 5.70 2.10 10.84
N PRO A 26 6.60 1.11 11.01
CA PRO A 26 7.60 0.76 10.00
C PRO A 26 6.97 0.35 8.66
N LEU A 27 5.80 -0.30 8.70
CA LEU A 27 5.07 -0.68 7.50
C LEU A 27 4.63 0.54 6.68
N LEU A 28 4.07 1.56 7.32
CA LEU A 28 3.66 2.78 6.62
C LEU A 28 4.88 3.51 6.05
N GLN A 29 5.99 3.56 6.80
CA GLN A 29 7.23 4.19 6.34
C GLN A 29 7.83 3.48 5.11
N LEU A 30 7.82 2.15 5.07
CA LEU A 30 8.26 1.37 3.91
C LEU A 30 7.40 1.68 2.68
N LEU A 31 6.07 1.66 2.82
CA LEU A 31 5.16 1.94 1.70
C LEU A 31 5.27 3.38 1.19
N LEU A 32 5.58 4.34 2.08
CA LEU A 32 5.87 5.73 1.72
C LEU A 32 7.21 5.85 1.00
N ALA A 33 8.25 5.16 1.47
CA ALA A 33 9.57 5.15 0.83
C ALA A 33 9.50 4.60 -0.60
N ASP A 34 8.71 3.55 -0.81
CA ASP A 34 8.46 2.96 -2.13
C ASP A 34 7.45 3.73 -2.98
N ARG A 35 6.91 4.85 -2.46
CA ARG A 35 5.90 5.69 -3.13
C ARG A 35 4.64 4.92 -3.55
N LEU A 36 4.31 3.84 -2.82
CA LEU A 36 3.09 3.05 -3.03
C LEU A 36 1.87 3.74 -2.38
N VAL A 37 2.13 4.50 -1.32
CA VAL A 37 1.15 5.37 -0.65
C VAL A 37 1.70 6.79 -0.52
N MET A 38 0.83 7.74 -0.20
CA MET A 38 1.20 9.14 0.04
C MET A 38 0.29 9.76 1.12
N GLY A 39 0.71 10.91 1.67
CA GLY A 39 0.02 11.58 2.76
C GLY A 39 0.73 11.35 4.09
N GLY A 40 -0.03 11.36 5.18
CA GLY A 40 0.47 11.14 6.54
C GLY A 40 -0.43 10.18 7.32
N PRO A 41 -0.04 9.76 8.53
CA PRO A 41 -0.73 8.71 9.29
C PRO A 41 -2.21 9.03 9.57
N SER A 42 -2.59 10.30 9.66
CA SER A 42 -4.00 10.69 9.83
C SER A 42 -4.86 10.49 8.57
N LYS A 43 -4.26 10.42 7.38
CA LYS A 43 -4.97 10.24 6.11
C LYS A 43 -4.00 9.79 5.01
N VAL A 44 -3.98 8.50 4.76
CA VAL A 44 -3.11 7.87 3.75
C VAL A 44 -3.89 7.63 2.48
N HIS A 45 -3.25 7.88 1.33
CA HIS A 45 -3.79 7.70 0.00
C HIS A 45 -2.97 6.67 -0.76
N LEU A 46 -3.65 5.80 -1.51
CA LEU A 46 -2.99 4.88 -2.43
C LEU A 46 -2.52 5.64 -3.70
N THR A 47 -1.28 5.45 -4.12
CA THR A 47 -0.76 6.06 -5.35
C THR A 47 -1.07 5.22 -6.59
N GLY A 48 -0.79 5.75 -7.78
CA GLY A 48 -0.86 4.98 -9.02
C GLY A 48 0.09 3.76 -9.02
N SER A 49 1.29 3.91 -8.44
CA SER A 49 2.26 2.81 -8.29
C SER A 49 1.73 1.71 -7.37
N GLY A 50 1.11 2.09 -6.24
CA GLY A 50 0.45 1.13 -5.33
C GLY A 50 -0.67 0.35 -6.01
N LYS A 51 -1.52 1.03 -6.80
CA LYS A 51 -2.57 0.37 -7.60
C LYS A 51 -2.01 -0.61 -8.63
N ARG A 52 -0.96 -0.20 -9.37
CA ARG A 52 -0.33 -1.05 -10.38
C ARG A 52 0.27 -2.30 -9.75
N LEU A 53 0.93 -2.15 -8.62
CA LEU A 53 1.52 -3.27 -7.89
C LEU A 53 0.45 -4.26 -7.41
N LEU A 54 -0.66 -3.76 -6.87
CA LEU A 54 -1.79 -4.62 -6.47
C LEU A 54 -2.38 -5.38 -7.64
N ALA A 55 -2.49 -4.75 -8.82
CA ALA A 55 -2.95 -5.41 -10.04
C ALA A 55 -1.99 -6.54 -10.46
N MET A 56 -0.67 -6.31 -10.38
CA MET A 56 0.32 -7.34 -10.70
C MET A 56 0.25 -8.55 -9.75
N HIS A 57 0.05 -8.31 -8.44
CA HIS A 57 -0.11 -9.39 -7.47
C HIS A 57 -1.45 -10.13 -7.62
N ALA A 58 -2.53 -9.45 -8.02
CA ALA A 58 -3.80 -10.10 -8.29
C ALA A 58 -3.71 -11.02 -9.51
N SER A 59 -3.01 -10.60 -10.57
CA SER A 59 -2.79 -11.41 -11.78
C SER A 59 -1.76 -12.52 -11.60
N ALA A 60 -0.88 -12.44 -10.61
CA ALA A 60 0.10 -13.49 -10.30
C ALA A 60 -0.48 -14.63 -9.43
N ALA A 61 -1.71 -14.46 -8.92
CA ALA A 61 -2.41 -15.48 -8.13
C ALA A 61 -3.37 -16.36 -8.96
N GLU A 62 -3.34 -16.24 -10.29
CA GLU A 62 -4.06 -17.08 -11.27
C GLU A 62 -3.15 -18.17 -11.86
#